data_AF-A0A225DI66-F1
#
_entry.id   AF-A0A225DI66-F1
#
_cell.length_a   1.000
_cell.length_b   1.000
_cell.length_c   1.000
_cell.angle_alpha   90.00
_cell.angle_beta   90.00
_cell.angle_gamma   90.00
#
_symmetry.space_group_name_H-M   'P 1'
#
loop_
_entity.id
_entity.type
_entity.pdbx_description
1 polymer ?
#
loop_
_entity_poly.entity_id
_entity_poly.type
_entity_poly.pdbx_seq_one_letter_code
_entity_poly.pdbx_strand_id
1 'polypeptide(L)'
;MLGLILGAAVLGIIIAAMEQGEFPGWGKMVICVLAAVVPAAIVNALVPPELFFIGLAVGAICAGFAIMVTCGMTFQRSFVAAGIYLAIQVVLSLGLRAIFRT
;
A
#
# COMPACT_ATOMS: atom_id res chain seq x y z
N MET A 1 13.43 1.22 -6.06
CA MET A 1 12.54 1.70 -7.16
C MET A 1 11.53 0.64 -7.59
N LEU A 2 11.94 -0.61 -7.87
CA LEU A 2 11.02 -1.71 -8.23
C LEU A 2 9.85 -1.89 -7.24
N GLY A 3 10.11 -1.92 -5.93
CA GLY A 3 9.03 -2.07 -4.92
C GLY A 3 8.04 -0.90 -4.88
N LEU A 4 8.49 0.31 -5.21
CA LEU A 4 7.64 1.51 -5.29
C LEU A 4 6.72 1.45 -6.52
N ILE A 5 7.26 1.03 -7.66
CA ILE A 5 6.51 0.87 -8.91
C ILE A 5 5.49 -0.27 -8.78
N LEU A 6 5.89 -1.40 -8.19
CA LEU A 6 5.00 -2.52 -7.89
C LEU A 6 3.91 -2.12 -6.89
N GLY A 7 4.27 -1.41 -5.82
CA GLY A 7 3.30 -0.88 -4.86
C GLY A 7 2.26 0.04 -5.52
N ALA A 8 2.72 0.95 -6.38
CA ALA A 8 1.83 1.83 -7.14
C ALA A 8 0.89 1.09 -8.09
N ALA A 9 1.43 0.11 -8.83
CA ALA A 9 0.64 -0.70 -9.75
C ALA A 9 -0.44 -1.51 -9.01
N VAL A 10 -0.07 -2.18 -7.91
CA VAL A 10 -1.00 -2.97 -7.09
C VAL A 10 -2.08 -2.09 -6.50
N LEU A 11 -1.71 -0.96 -5.90
CA LEU A 11 -2.65 -0.06 -5.24
C LEU A 11 -3.61 0.58 -6.27
N GLY A 12 -3.12 0.92 -7.46
CA GLY A 12 -3.94 1.37 -8.59
C GLY A 12 -4.94 0.32 -9.07
N ILE A 13 -4.52 -0.94 -9.21
CA ILE A 13 -5.40 -2.05 -9.59
C ILE A 13 -6.50 -2.28 -8.54
N ILE A 14 -6.14 -2.25 -7.26
CA ILE A 14 -7.11 -2.45 -6.16
C ILE A 14 -8.17 -1.33 -6.19
N ILE A 15 -7.75 -0.07 -6.30
CA ILE A 15 -8.70 1.06 -6.34
C ILE A 15 -9.60 0.95 -7.58
N ALA A 16 -9.02 0.66 -8.76
CA ALA A 16 -9.80 0.50 -9.99
C ALA A 16 -10.81 -0.65 -9.89
N ALA A 17 -10.44 -1.78 -9.28
CA ALA A 17 -11.36 -2.89 -9.03
C ALA A 17 -12.48 -2.51 -8.05
N MET A 18 -12.17 -1.70 -7.04
CA MET A 18 -13.12 -1.22 -6.02
C MET A 18 -14.10 -0.16 -6.57
N GLU A 19 -13.67 0.65 -7.54
CA GLU A 19 -14.47 1.66 -8.27
C GLU A 19 -15.19 1.09 -9.50
N GLN A 20 -15.31 -0.24 -9.62
CA GLN A 20 -15.98 -0.89 -10.76
C GLN A 20 -15.40 -0.52 -12.14
N GLY A 21 -14.10 -0.22 -12.20
CA GLY A 21 -13.38 0.09 -13.44
C GLY A 21 -13.21 1.58 -13.72
N GLU A 22 -13.70 2.49 -12.87
CA GLU A 22 -13.33 3.91 -12.98
C GLU A 22 -11.89 4.13 -12.52
N PHE A 23 -11.11 4.77 -13.39
CA PHE A 23 -9.73 5.09 -13.10
C PHE A 23 -9.67 6.28 -12.12
N PRO A 24 -9.06 6.14 -10.92
CA PRO A 24 -9.07 7.20 -9.91
C PRO A 24 -8.29 8.46 -10.33
N GLY A 25 -7.48 8.38 -11.39
CA GLY A 25 -6.62 9.46 -11.85
C GLY A 25 -5.21 9.36 -11.27
N TRP A 26 -4.22 9.79 -12.06
CA TRP A 26 -2.79 9.70 -11.71
C TRP A 26 -2.45 10.46 -10.43
N GLY A 27 -3.04 11.65 -10.21
CA GLY A 27 -2.78 12.45 -9.01
C GLY A 27 -3.19 11.75 -7.73
N LYS A 28 -4.36 11.11 -7.71
CA LYS A 28 -4.86 10.37 -6.54
C LYS A 28 -4.00 9.15 -6.25
N MET A 29 -3.59 8.41 -7.29
CA MET A 29 -2.66 7.29 -7.12
C MET A 29 -1.35 7.72 -6.49
N VAL A 30 -0.72 8.78 -7.00
CA VAL A 30 0.57 9.26 -6.46
C VAL A 30 0.42 9.61 -4.98
N ILE A 31 -0.66 10.29 -4.59
CA ILE A 31 -0.93 10.62 -3.18
C ILE A 31 -1.10 9.36 -2.34
N CYS A 32 -1.90 8.38 -2.79
CA CYS A 32 -2.13 7.14 -2.04
C CYS A 32 -0.84 6.32 -1.87
N VAL A 33 0.00 6.27 -2.90
CA VAL A 33 1.29 5.57 -2.85
C VAL A 33 2.28 6.26 -1.94
N LEU A 34 2.37 7.59 -2.00
CA LEU A 34 3.21 8.37 -1.09
C LEU A 34 2.73 8.22 0.35
N ALA A 35 1.41 8.28 0.59
CA ALA A 35 0.80 8.06 1.88
C ALA A 35 1.03 6.63 2.40
N ALA A 36 1.21 5.64 1.52
CA ALA A 36 1.58 4.30 1.92
C ALA A 36 3.08 4.18 2.26
N VAL A 37 3.94 4.70 1.38
CA VAL A 37 5.37 4.39 1.39
C VAL A 37 6.14 5.29 2.35
N VAL A 38 5.81 6.57 2.45
CA VAL A 38 6.53 7.50 3.32
C VAL A 38 6.39 7.10 4.80
N PRO A 39 5.17 6.83 5.33
CA PRO A 39 5.03 6.39 6.71
C PRO A 39 5.66 5.02 6.94
N ALA A 40 5.51 4.09 6.01
CA ALA A 40 6.14 2.77 6.11
C ALA A 40 7.68 2.85 6.15
N ALA A 41 8.28 3.71 5.33
CA ALA A 41 9.73 3.91 5.30
C ALA A 41 10.23 4.57 6.58
N ILE A 42 9.52 5.59 7.09
CA ILE A 42 9.87 6.25 8.36
C ILE A 42 9.82 5.24 9.51
N VAL A 43 8.74 4.46 9.62
CA VAL A 43 8.60 3.46 10.69
C VAL A 43 9.64 2.36 10.56
N ASN A 44 9.86 1.82 9.36
CA ASN A 44 10.87 0.78 9.15
C ASN A 44 12.31 1.27 9.35
N ALA A 45 12.58 2.58 9.29
CA ALA A 45 13.87 3.14 9.65
C ALA A 45 14.09 3.21 11.17
N LEU A 46 13.02 3.25 11.95
CA LEU A 46 13.06 3.35 13.42
C LEU A 46 12.92 2.01 14.12
N VAL A 47 12.41 0.99 13.41
CA VAL A 47 12.01 -0.30 13.96
C VAL A 47 13.02 -1.39 13.53
N PRO A 48 13.33 -2.38 14.38
CA PRO A 48 14.20 -3.50 14.01
C PRO A 48 13.74 -4.22 12.72
N PRO A 49 14.65 -4.75 11.88
CA PRO A 49 14.32 -5.36 10.59
C PRO A 49 13.38 -6.57 10.65
N GLU A 50 13.30 -7.20 11.82
CA GLU A 50 12.43 -8.32 12.14
C GLU A 50 10.95 -7.90 12.21
N LEU A 51 10.69 -6.64 12.57
CA LEU A 51 9.37 -6.07 12.77
C LEU A 51 8.89 -5.22 11.57
N PHE A 52 9.43 -5.47 10.37
CA PHE A 52 9.13 -4.71 9.14
C PHE A 52 7.63 -4.64 8.79
N PHE A 53 6.84 -5.59 9.28
CA PHE A 53 5.39 -5.63 9.10
C PHE A 53 4.66 -4.49 9.84
N ILE A 54 5.25 -3.93 10.89
CA ILE A 54 4.69 -2.77 11.60
C ILE A 54 4.70 -1.54 10.68
N GLY A 55 5.82 -1.29 9.98
CA GLY A 55 5.88 -0.20 9.01
C GLY A 55 4.90 -0.38 7.86
N LEU A 56 4.75 -1.61 7.36
CA LEU A 56 3.74 -1.91 6.34
C LEU A 56 2.31 -1.67 6.83
N ALA A 57 2.00 -2.03 8.08
CA ALA A 57 0.70 -1.78 8.70
C ALA A 57 0.38 -0.29 8.83
N VAL A 58 1.35 0.51 9.30
CA VAL A 58 1.19 1.97 9.39
C VAL A 58 0.98 2.57 8.00
N GLY A 59 1.78 2.15 7.01
CA GLY A 59 1.62 2.59 5.63
C GLY A 59 0.25 2.25 5.05
N ALA A 60 -0.26 1.04 5.29
CA ALA A 60 -1.58 0.63 4.82
C ALA A 60 -2.70 1.46 5.47
N ILE A 61 -2.61 1.76 6.77
CA ILE A 61 -3.59 2.62 7.46
C ILE A 61 -3.58 4.02 6.83
N CYS A 62 -2.40 4.61 6.64
CA CYS A 62 -2.26 5.92 5.99
C CYS A 62 -2.80 5.91 4.55
N ALA A 63 -2.57 4.84 3.80
CA ALA A 63 -3.14 4.65 2.47
C ALA A 63 -4.67 4.56 2.51
N GLY A 64 -5.24 3.84 3.47
CA GLY A 64 -6.70 3.74 3.66
C GLY A 64 -7.35 5.11 3.90
N PHE A 65 -6.72 5.98 4.70
CA PHE A 65 -7.17 7.36 4.87
C PHE A 65 -7.00 8.19 3.59
N ALA A 66 -5.87 8.06 2.89
CA ALA A 66 -5.65 8.78 1.64
C ALA A 66 -6.66 8.39 0.56
N ILE A 67 -6.98 7.08 0.44
CA ILE A 67 -8.01 6.57 -0.47
C ILE A 67 -9.38 7.12 -0.09
N MET A 68 -9.72 7.11 1.20
CA MET A 68 -11.01 7.65 1.68
C MET A 68 -11.17 9.12 1.28
N VAL A 69 -10.14 9.94 1.48
CA VAL A 69 -10.19 11.39 1.21
C VAL A 69 -10.14 11.69 -0.29
N THR A 70 -9.31 10.98 -1.05
CA THR A 70 -9.09 11.30 -2.47
C THR A 70 -10.10 10.63 -3.39
N CYS A 71 -10.48 9.38 -3.11
CA CYS A 71 -11.42 8.61 -3.92
C CYS A 71 -12.88 8.76 -3.45
N GLY A 72 -13.15 9.41 -2.32
CA GLY A 72 -14.53 9.59 -1.83
C GLY A 72 -15.22 8.29 -1.41
N MET A 73 -14.44 7.22 -1.21
CA MET A 73 -14.94 5.92 -0.79
C MET A 73 -15.40 5.93 0.68
N THR A 74 -16.34 5.04 1.01
CA THR A 74 -16.70 4.78 2.42
C THR A 74 -15.52 4.17 3.19
N PHE A 75 -15.48 4.42 4.49
CA PHE A 75 -14.42 3.91 5.38
C PHE A 75 -14.23 2.39 5.27
N GLN A 76 -15.34 1.65 5.17
CA GLN A 76 -15.29 0.19 5.04
C GLN A 76 -14.61 -0.24 3.73
N ARG A 77 -14.91 0.44 2.61
CA ARG A 77 -14.32 0.13 1.30
C ARG A 77 -12.83 0.50 1.23
N SER A 78 -12.46 1.67 1.73
CA SER A 78 -11.07 2.13 1.69
C SER A 78 -10.15 1.26 2.57
N PHE A 79 -10.61 0.81 3.73
CA PHE A 79 -9.83 -0.07 4.60
C PHE A 79 -9.75 -1.51 4.08
N VAL A 80 -10.77 -2.01 3.37
CA VAL A 80 -10.67 -3.28 2.65
C VAL A 80 -9.61 -3.18 1.54
N ALA A 81 -9.61 -2.11 0.75
CA ALA A 81 -8.58 -1.87 -0.25
C ALA A 81 -7.17 -1.80 0.35
N ALA A 82 -7.01 -1.06 1.45
CA ALA A 82 -5.76 -0.97 2.19
C ALA A 82 -5.31 -2.32 2.78
N GLY A 83 -6.26 -3.13 3.28
CA GLY A 83 -5.99 -4.47 3.79
C GLY A 83 -5.50 -5.43 2.70
N ILE A 84 -6.11 -5.40 1.52
CA ILE A 84 -5.66 -6.17 0.35
C ILE A 84 -4.25 -5.72 -0.05
N TYR A 85 -4.01 -4.41 -0.10
CA TYR A 85 -2.69 -3.86 -0.39
C TYR A 85 -1.63 -4.34 0.61
N LEU A 86 -1.95 -4.32 1.90
CA LEU A 86 -1.08 -4.83 2.97
C LEU A 86 -0.76 -6.31 2.78
N ALA A 87 -1.79 -7.14 2.54
CA ALA A 87 -1.61 -8.57 2.33
C ALA A 87 -0.66 -8.86 1.16
N ILE A 88 -0.84 -8.17 0.03
CA ILE A 88 0.02 -8.31 -1.15
C ILE A 88 1.45 -7.84 -0.84
N GLN A 89 1.62 -6.69 -0.17
CA GLN A 89 2.92 -6.17 0.25
C GLN A 89 3.68 -7.15 1.16
N VAL A 90 2.99 -7.78 2.11
CA VAL A 90 3.57 -8.79 3.00
C VAL A 90 4.01 -10.03 2.21
N VAL A 91 3.14 -10.54 1.33
CA VAL A 91 3.45 -11.71 0.49
C VAL A 91 4.62 -11.42 -0.44
N LEU A 92 4.65 -10.27 -1.11
CA LEU A 92 5.78 -9.86 -1.96
C LEU A 92 7.07 -9.72 -1.15
N SER A 93 7.02 -9.12 0.04
CA SER A 93 8.19 -8.93 0.90
C SER A 93 8.75 -10.26 1.40
N LEU A 94 7.89 -11.22 1.77
CA LEU A 94 8.28 -12.56 2.18
C LEU A 94 8.80 -13.38 1.00
N GLY A 95 8.13 -13.31 -0.16
CA GLY A 95 8.52 -14.00 -1.39
C GLY A 95 9.88 -13.53 -1.91
N LEU A 96 10.13 -12.22 -1.93
CA LEU A 96 11.45 -11.69 -2.27
C LEU A 96 12.52 -12.17 -1.28
N ARG A 97 12.25 -12.14 0.03
CA ARG A 97 13.19 -12.63 1.03
C ARG A 97 13.48 -14.12 0.86
N ALA A 98 12.50 -14.93 0.45
CA ALA A 98 12.70 -16.36 0.19
C ALA A 98 13.56 -16.61 -1.05
N ILE A 99 13.31 -15.88 -2.14
CA ILE A 99 14.06 -16.02 -3.41
C ILE A 99 15.50 -15.53 -3.29
N PHE A 100 15.76 -14.45 -2.55
CA PHE A 100 17.11 -13.93 -2.35
C PHE A 100 17.93 -14.67 -1.27
N ARG A 101 17.32 -15.62 -0.55
CA ARG A 101 18.03 -16.46 0.44
C ARG A 101 18.59 -17.76 -0.16
N THR A 102 18.18 -18.15 -1.36
CA THR A 102 18.75 -19.25 -2.15
C THR A 102 19.86 -18.74 -3.05
#